data_AF-A0A917Q0Y9-F1
#
_entry.id   AF-A0A917Q0Y9-F1
#
_cell.length_a   1.000
_cell.length_b   1.000
_cell.length_c   1.000
_cell.angle_alpha   90.00
_cell.angle_beta   90.00
_cell.angle_gamma   90.00
#
_symmetry.space_group_name_H-M   'P 1'
#
loop_
_entity.id
_entity.type
_entity.pdbx_description
1 polymer ?
#
loop_
_entity_poly.entity_id
_entity_poly.type
_entity_poly.pdbx_seq_one_letter_code
_entity_poly.pdbx_strand_id
1 'polypeptide(L)'
;MRKSVIVAIIGLLCLFLAPLQFSAEESDSNSDSEEYNEFGIKKGTEIFGEDISEYSEEELKYVPKAWRDGEIEESEHPGARTDGGKDRQVKLQRWYPDVNHYINSNNLKVAETEYNYIRHLPKFDYRFKDPEGIVAHETANDNSNIDGEISYMSRNYQNAFVHAFVDHKEIVEVHPTDYAAWGAGPIANQRFIHVELVRVDSFDQFARSINNYSSYIAELLSKYELGYNNAEWDKEGTLWSHKAVSRWLGGTNHVDPHGYFERYGYDWASFSELVYAKLQNMSMKTNSTSKLGRINSKDARIYRDPENGDFQKAGETYTGHVYYIKKQGKLRGQTYYLISNRVSSQKGTIGWVNSKDIKVQSHTVSDKGRKLMTIKGSGAAFDKAWGGKEDKVYTSSELSNMAGDILDVDRSLQIGHTTWYRGILNGKQVFMHSRHVKEFSDTVFDDVPIESSHFHTIYELVNQNIIKGYPNREYRPGESLTRSHAAAIFANTLNLPVPNDVAGVLKNYDDIGTSHMYAEQIAAAYEADIFTGSDGSFMDKSLTREQMATVISKAFDLQDTGGGDEIHLSNVSPDHRRNVKLLAQHGITVELEDFRSYENVTRGQFATFISKAMNN
;
A
#
# COMPACT_ATOMS: atom_id res chain seq x y z
N MET A 1 -1.78 -73.31 21.03
CA MET A 1 -1.38 -74.27 19.97
C MET A 1 -0.53 -73.47 18.97
N ARG A 2 0.82 -73.46 18.96
CA ARG A 2 1.79 -74.53 18.57
C ARG A 2 1.30 -75.27 17.31
N LYS A 3 1.97 -75.35 16.15
CA LYS A 3 3.38 -75.27 15.67
C LYS A 3 3.35 -75.06 14.12
N SER A 4 4.24 -74.29 13.48
CA SER A 4 5.47 -74.69 12.73
C SER A 4 5.19 -75.51 11.43
N VAL A 5 5.82 -75.33 10.26
CA VAL A 5 7.26 -75.43 9.89
C VAL A 5 7.51 -74.89 8.45
N ILE A 6 8.77 -74.57 8.15
CA ILE A 6 9.41 -73.93 6.98
C ILE A 6 10.03 -74.99 5.99
N VAL A 7 10.29 -74.63 4.72
CA VAL A 7 11.55 -74.82 3.92
C VAL A 7 11.42 -75.50 2.51
N ALA A 8 11.95 -74.80 1.48
CA ALA A 8 12.70 -75.25 0.25
C ALA A 8 11.98 -75.99 -0.91
N ILE A 9 12.39 -75.99 -2.21
CA ILE A 9 13.48 -75.43 -3.05
C ILE A 9 13.10 -75.65 -4.55
N ILE A 10 13.47 -74.70 -5.43
CA ILE A 10 13.95 -74.74 -6.86
C ILE A 10 13.51 -75.89 -7.81
N GLY A 11 13.07 -75.53 -9.02
CA GLY A 11 13.03 -76.44 -10.18
C GLY A 11 12.61 -75.79 -11.51
N LEU A 12 13.60 -75.56 -12.38
CA LEU A 12 13.57 -74.95 -13.71
C LEU A 12 12.96 -75.87 -14.80
N LEU A 13 12.57 -75.26 -15.92
CA LEU A 13 12.77 -75.73 -17.31
C LEU A 13 11.60 -76.39 -18.09
N CYS A 14 11.14 -75.61 -19.07
CA CYS A 14 10.71 -75.88 -20.46
C CYS A 14 10.40 -77.30 -20.99
N LEU A 15 9.45 -77.24 -21.96
CA LEU A 15 9.36 -77.94 -23.24
C LEU A 15 8.84 -79.39 -23.26
N PHE A 16 7.59 -79.54 -23.75
CA PHE A 16 7.12 -80.58 -24.68
C PHE A 16 5.94 -79.94 -25.47
N LEU A 17 6.09 -79.54 -26.75
CA LEU A 17 6.06 -80.34 -27.98
C LEU A 17 4.92 -81.36 -28.05
N ALA A 18 3.85 -81.03 -28.77
CA ALA A 18 3.29 -81.87 -29.84
C ALA A 18 2.23 -81.09 -30.67
N PRO A 19 2.03 -81.45 -31.96
CA PRO A 19 1.70 -80.49 -33.00
C PRO A 19 0.38 -80.75 -33.74
N LEU A 20 0.05 -79.79 -34.60
CA LEU A 20 -0.69 -79.90 -35.87
C LEU A 20 -2.20 -80.21 -35.83
N GLN A 21 -3.00 -79.17 -36.10
CA GLN A 21 -3.96 -79.25 -37.21
C GLN A 21 -4.27 -77.88 -37.86
N PHE A 22 -3.82 -77.82 -39.11
CA PHE A 22 -4.25 -77.04 -40.28
C PHE A 22 -5.38 -75.98 -40.19
N SER A 23 -4.97 -74.72 -40.39
CA SER A 23 -5.45 -73.72 -41.37
C SER A 23 -6.96 -73.54 -41.64
N ALA A 24 -7.49 -72.47 -41.09
CA ALA A 24 -8.31 -71.50 -41.82
C ALA A 24 -7.91 -70.10 -41.32
N GLU A 25 -7.44 -69.22 -42.21
CA GLU A 25 -7.13 -67.82 -41.92
C GLU A 25 -8.41 -67.08 -41.50
N GLU A 26 -8.57 -66.83 -40.21
CA GLU A 26 -9.31 -65.66 -39.72
C GLU A 26 -8.30 -64.52 -39.63
N SER A 27 -8.55 -63.46 -40.40
CA SER A 27 -7.82 -62.21 -40.32
C SER A 27 -8.01 -61.62 -38.92
N ASP A 28 -6.92 -61.52 -38.15
CA ASP A 28 -6.84 -60.74 -36.92
C ASP A 28 -7.27 -59.30 -37.20
N SER A 29 -8.51 -58.96 -36.82
CA SER A 29 -8.90 -57.57 -36.63
C SER A 29 -8.26 -57.11 -35.31
N ASN A 30 -7.11 -56.46 -35.43
CA ASN A 30 -6.47 -55.74 -34.34
C ASN A 30 -7.45 -54.65 -33.86
N SER A 31 -8.22 -54.93 -32.81
CA SER A 31 -9.01 -53.89 -32.14
C SER A 31 -8.06 -53.12 -31.23
N ASP A 32 -7.42 -52.08 -31.77
CA ASP A 32 -6.73 -51.08 -30.96
C ASP A 32 -7.76 -50.51 -29.98
N SER A 33 -7.70 -50.92 -28.72
CA SER A 33 -8.49 -50.30 -27.66
C SER A 33 -8.00 -48.87 -27.52
N GLU A 34 -8.82 -47.90 -27.92
CA GLU A 34 -8.47 -46.49 -27.79
C GLU A 34 -8.23 -46.16 -26.30
N GLU A 35 -6.98 -45.89 -25.94
CA GLU A 35 -6.61 -45.48 -24.59
C GLU A 35 -6.77 -43.95 -24.45
N TYR A 36 -7.40 -43.51 -23.36
CA TYR A 36 -7.59 -42.09 -23.03
C TYR A 36 -6.85 -41.76 -21.73
N ASN A 37 -6.41 -40.51 -21.59
CA ASN A 37 -5.86 -40.00 -20.33
C ASN A 37 -6.99 -39.64 -19.34
N GLU A 38 -6.62 -39.19 -18.13
CA GLU A 38 -7.58 -38.84 -17.07
C GLU A 38 -8.49 -37.64 -17.41
N PHE A 39 -8.13 -36.87 -18.45
CA PHE A 39 -8.89 -35.73 -18.95
C PHE A 39 -9.78 -36.08 -20.16
N GLY A 40 -9.82 -37.36 -20.57
CA GLY A 40 -10.63 -37.83 -21.70
C GLY A 40 -10.01 -37.54 -23.07
N ILE A 41 -8.72 -37.26 -23.14
CA ILE A 41 -7.97 -37.04 -24.40
C ILE A 41 -7.37 -38.37 -24.84
N LYS A 42 -7.51 -38.73 -26.12
CA LYS A 42 -6.94 -39.95 -26.68
C LYS A 42 -5.40 -39.88 -26.58
N LYS A 43 -4.76 -40.92 -26.04
CA LYS A 43 -3.29 -40.96 -25.93
C LYS A 43 -2.65 -40.88 -27.32
N GLY A 44 -1.58 -40.09 -27.46
CA GLY A 44 -0.93 -39.83 -28.74
C GLY A 44 -1.67 -38.80 -29.61
N THR A 45 -2.55 -37.97 -29.05
CA THR A 45 -3.19 -36.88 -29.80
C THR A 45 -2.15 -35.80 -30.07
N GLU A 46 -1.55 -35.81 -31.26
CA GLU A 46 -0.56 -34.83 -31.67
C GLU A 46 -1.18 -33.58 -32.29
N ILE A 47 -0.76 -32.42 -31.82
CA ILE A 47 -1.12 -31.11 -32.37
C ILE A 47 0.17 -30.32 -32.63
N PHE A 48 0.40 -29.95 -33.90
CA PHE A 48 1.62 -29.27 -34.34
C PHE A 48 2.93 -29.96 -33.88
N GLY A 49 2.92 -31.30 -33.79
CA GLY A 49 4.08 -32.09 -33.38
C GLY A 49 4.26 -32.24 -31.87
N GLU A 50 3.30 -31.81 -31.06
CA GLU A 50 3.27 -32.03 -29.61
C GLU A 50 2.11 -32.94 -29.20
N ASP A 51 2.39 -33.97 -28.40
CA ASP A 51 1.36 -34.86 -27.85
C ASP A 51 0.64 -34.17 -26.68
N ILE A 52 -0.55 -33.61 -26.96
CA ILE A 52 -1.34 -32.91 -25.95
C ILE A 52 -1.96 -33.86 -24.92
N SER A 53 -1.92 -35.17 -25.14
CA SER A 53 -2.39 -36.14 -24.15
C SER A 53 -1.45 -36.26 -22.94
N GLU A 54 -0.21 -35.78 -23.08
CA GLU A 54 0.77 -35.69 -21.99
C GLU A 54 0.70 -34.37 -21.20
N TYR A 55 -0.11 -33.41 -21.65
CA TYR A 55 -0.25 -32.11 -20.98
C TYR A 55 -0.96 -32.24 -19.63
N SER A 56 -0.51 -31.41 -18.67
CA SER A 56 -1.20 -31.21 -17.40
C SER A 56 -2.51 -30.45 -17.57
N GLU A 57 -3.39 -30.50 -16.57
CA GLU A 57 -4.64 -29.72 -16.55
C GLU A 57 -4.39 -28.21 -16.77
N GLU A 58 -3.29 -27.68 -16.21
CA GLU A 58 -2.89 -26.28 -16.33
C GLU A 58 -2.41 -25.90 -17.73
N GLU A 59 -1.83 -26.84 -18.49
CA GLU A 59 -1.44 -26.64 -19.88
C GLU A 59 -2.66 -26.79 -20.81
N LEU A 60 -3.51 -27.77 -20.51
CA LEU A 60 -4.70 -28.06 -21.31
C LEU A 60 -5.66 -26.89 -21.38
N LYS A 61 -5.79 -26.05 -20.34
CA LYS A 61 -6.70 -24.88 -20.38
C LYS A 61 -6.43 -23.92 -21.56
N TYR A 62 -5.22 -23.91 -22.11
CA TYR A 62 -4.83 -23.09 -23.25
C TYR A 62 -5.03 -23.77 -24.61
N VAL A 63 -5.35 -25.06 -24.61
CA VAL A 63 -5.71 -25.85 -25.79
C VAL A 63 -7.23 -25.73 -26.00
N PRO A 64 -7.71 -25.37 -27.21
CA PRO A 64 -9.15 -25.36 -27.51
C PRO A 64 -9.83 -26.68 -27.18
N LYS A 65 -11.09 -26.64 -26.75
CA LYS A 65 -11.80 -27.85 -26.34
C LYS A 65 -11.94 -28.85 -27.50
N ALA A 66 -12.30 -28.38 -28.69
CA ALA A 66 -12.48 -29.24 -29.86
C ALA A 66 -11.18 -29.97 -30.24
N TRP A 67 -10.03 -29.30 -30.10
CA TRP A 67 -8.71 -29.91 -30.32
C TRP A 67 -8.42 -31.06 -29.34
N ARG A 68 -8.85 -30.93 -28.07
CA ARG A 68 -8.76 -32.01 -27.07
C ARG A 68 -9.67 -33.19 -27.39
N ASP A 69 -10.80 -32.91 -28.05
CA ASP A 69 -11.78 -33.90 -28.50
C ASP A 69 -11.37 -34.58 -29.84
N GLY A 70 -10.21 -34.20 -30.41
CA GLY A 70 -9.71 -34.73 -31.69
C GLY A 70 -10.34 -34.07 -32.93
N GLU A 71 -11.18 -33.05 -32.74
CA GLU A 71 -11.78 -32.23 -33.78
C GLU A 71 -10.87 -31.03 -34.06
N ILE A 72 -9.90 -31.22 -34.94
CA ILE A 72 -8.95 -30.16 -35.33
C ILE A 72 -9.49 -29.46 -36.57
N GLU A 73 -10.05 -28.27 -36.37
CA GLU A 73 -10.31 -27.31 -37.45
C GLU A 73 -9.41 -26.09 -37.22
N GLU A 74 -8.34 -25.97 -38.02
CA GLU A 74 -7.36 -24.87 -37.94
C GLU A 74 -7.95 -23.54 -38.44
N SER A 75 -8.98 -23.59 -39.29
CA SER A 75 -9.59 -22.39 -39.82
C SER A 75 -10.62 -21.82 -38.84
N GLU A 76 -10.44 -20.56 -38.44
CA GLU A 76 -11.51 -19.80 -37.78
C GLU A 76 -12.75 -19.65 -38.68
N HIS A 77 -12.71 -20.04 -39.96
CA HIS A 77 -13.87 -20.07 -40.88
C HIS A 77 -13.79 -21.22 -41.92
N PRO A 78 -14.85 -22.02 -42.14
CA PRO A 78 -14.93 -23.03 -43.18
C PRO A 78 -15.19 -22.28 -44.49
N GLY A 79 -14.12 -21.93 -45.18
CA GLY A 79 -14.16 -21.06 -46.36
C GLY A 79 -12.82 -20.39 -46.67
N ALA A 80 -11.88 -20.37 -45.72
CA ALA A 80 -10.49 -20.03 -45.96
C ALA A 80 -9.88 -21.08 -46.90
N ARG A 81 -9.66 -20.71 -48.17
CA ARG A 81 -8.99 -21.59 -49.14
C ARG A 81 -7.53 -21.77 -48.71
N THR A 82 -7.15 -22.99 -48.36
CA THR A 82 -5.77 -23.38 -48.05
C THR A 82 -4.90 -23.63 -49.29
N ASP A 83 -5.45 -23.54 -50.51
CA ASP A 83 -4.70 -23.77 -51.74
C ASP A 83 -4.77 -22.59 -52.71
N GLY A 84 -3.63 -22.29 -53.35
CA GLY A 84 -3.37 -21.19 -54.29
C GLY A 84 -4.25 -21.16 -55.55
N GLY A 85 -5.56 -20.96 -55.38
CA GLY A 85 -6.57 -20.92 -56.44
C GLY A 85 -7.33 -19.61 -56.47
N LYS A 86 -6.91 -18.71 -57.37
CA LYS A 86 -7.56 -17.47 -57.85
C LYS A 86 -8.45 -16.76 -56.82
N ASP A 87 -7.80 -15.94 -56.00
CA ASP A 87 -8.40 -14.77 -55.34
C ASP A 87 -9.24 -13.98 -56.36
N ARG A 88 -10.36 -13.39 -55.91
CA ARG A 88 -10.99 -12.32 -56.70
C ARG A 88 -9.89 -11.29 -56.94
N GLN A 89 -9.57 -11.05 -58.21
CA GLN A 89 -8.69 -9.95 -58.59
C GLN A 89 -9.32 -8.65 -58.11
N VAL A 90 -8.98 -8.23 -56.89
CA VAL A 90 -8.75 -6.82 -56.63
C VAL A 90 -7.80 -6.43 -57.75
N LYS A 91 -8.25 -5.57 -58.66
CA LYS A 91 -7.38 -5.03 -59.69
C LYS A 91 -6.20 -4.45 -58.94
N LEU A 92 -5.05 -5.12 -58.97
CA LEU A 92 -3.78 -4.60 -58.46
C LEU A 92 -3.58 -3.26 -59.15
N GLN A 93 -4.02 -2.20 -58.47
CA GLN A 93 -3.87 -0.86 -58.97
C GLN A 93 -2.38 -0.57 -58.84
N ARG A 94 -1.77 -0.19 -59.96
CA ARG A 94 -0.30 -0.10 -60.09
C ARG A 94 0.36 0.93 -59.15
N TRP A 95 -0.42 1.64 -58.34
CA TRP A 95 0.01 2.44 -57.19
C TRP A 95 -1.19 2.71 -56.26
N TYR A 96 -1.21 2.09 -55.07
CA TYR A 96 -1.95 2.64 -53.94
C TYR A 96 -1.13 3.77 -53.28
N PRO A 97 -1.77 4.80 -52.70
CA PRO A 97 -1.07 5.76 -51.84
C PRO A 97 -0.43 5.05 -50.64
N ASP A 98 0.61 5.65 -50.07
CA ASP A 98 1.13 5.23 -48.77
C ASP A 98 0.02 5.32 -47.71
N VAL A 99 -0.28 4.20 -47.05
CA VAL A 99 -1.44 4.07 -46.16
C VAL A 99 -1.29 4.97 -44.93
N ASN A 100 -0.10 4.98 -44.31
CA ASN A 100 0.17 5.79 -43.12
C ASN A 100 0.06 7.29 -43.43
N HIS A 101 0.64 7.71 -44.55
CA HIS A 101 0.52 9.07 -45.07
C HIS A 101 -0.94 9.41 -45.36
N TYR A 102 -1.70 8.52 -46.00
CA TYR A 102 -3.11 8.74 -46.26
C TYR A 102 -3.92 8.92 -44.97
N ILE A 103 -3.71 8.06 -43.97
CA ILE A 103 -4.36 8.15 -42.65
C ILE A 103 -4.09 9.51 -42.01
N ASN A 104 -2.81 9.93 -41.98
CA ASN A 104 -2.38 11.15 -41.32
C ASN A 104 -2.84 12.41 -42.08
N SER A 105 -2.66 12.45 -43.40
CA SER A 105 -3.02 13.60 -44.24
C SER A 105 -4.53 13.85 -44.30
N ASN A 106 -5.34 12.80 -44.18
CA ASN A 106 -6.81 12.92 -44.13
C ASN A 106 -7.37 13.03 -42.71
N ASN A 107 -6.51 13.00 -41.68
CA ASN A 107 -6.92 13.05 -40.27
C ASN A 107 -8.07 12.07 -39.96
N LEU A 108 -7.91 10.81 -40.38
CA LEU A 108 -8.96 9.81 -40.24
C LEU A 108 -9.30 9.60 -38.75
N LYS A 109 -10.60 9.69 -38.43
CA LYS A 109 -11.09 9.47 -37.07
C LYS A 109 -11.04 7.99 -36.72
N VAL A 110 -10.66 7.72 -35.47
CA VAL A 110 -10.72 6.38 -34.88
C VAL A 110 -12.15 6.12 -34.43
N ALA A 111 -12.66 4.91 -34.67
CA ALA A 111 -13.94 4.48 -34.13
C ALA A 111 -13.89 4.37 -32.59
N GLU A 112 -15.04 4.53 -31.92
CA GLU A 112 -15.11 4.22 -30.49
C GLU A 112 -15.14 2.69 -30.30
N THR A 113 -14.50 2.21 -29.23
CA THR A 113 -14.51 0.79 -28.86
C THR A 113 -15.85 0.43 -28.23
N GLU A 114 -16.56 -0.52 -28.84
CA GLU A 114 -17.73 -1.17 -28.27
C GLU A 114 -17.30 -2.38 -27.43
N TYR A 115 -17.91 -2.54 -26.26
CA TYR A 115 -17.70 -3.69 -25.38
C TYR A 115 -18.94 -4.59 -25.41
N ASN A 116 -18.89 -5.66 -26.21
CA ASN A 116 -20.01 -6.58 -26.42
C ASN A 116 -19.61 -8.01 -26.03
N TYR A 117 -19.45 -8.23 -24.72
CA TYR A 117 -18.92 -9.49 -24.20
C TYR A 117 -19.88 -10.68 -24.39
N ILE A 118 -19.38 -11.72 -25.07
CA ILE A 118 -20.08 -12.98 -25.25
C ILE A 118 -20.00 -13.80 -23.96
N ARG A 119 -21.16 -14.07 -23.36
CA ARG A 119 -21.24 -14.59 -21.98
C ARG A 119 -20.75 -16.03 -21.80
N HIS A 120 -20.84 -16.87 -22.82
CA HIS A 120 -20.50 -18.30 -22.72
C HIS A 120 -19.05 -18.63 -23.08
N LEU A 121 -18.24 -17.63 -23.44
CA LEU A 121 -16.82 -17.84 -23.68
C LEU A 121 -16.11 -18.21 -22.36
N PRO A 122 -15.18 -19.17 -22.39
CA PRO A 122 -14.43 -19.57 -21.19
C PRO A 122 -13.52 -18.42 -20.72
N LYS A 123 -13.38 -18.29 -19.39
CA LYS A 123 -12.49 -17.31 -18.77
C LYS A 123 -11.41 -18.03 -17.99
N PHE A 124 -10.17 -17.85 -18.40
CA PHE A 124 -8.99 -18.44 -17.76
C PHE A 124 -7.85 -17.43 -17.79
N ASP A 125 -6.99 -17.47 -16.77
CA ASP A 125 -5.91 -16.49 -16.61
C ASP A 125 -4.77 -16.75 -17.60
N TYR A 126 -4.08 -15.68 -18.01
CA TYR A 126 -2.74 -15.78 -18.60
C TYR A 126 -1.79 -16.47 -17.62
N ARG A 127 -0.67 -17.02 -18.12
CA ARG A 127 0.28 -17.76 -17.28
C ARG A 127 0.86 -16.93 -16.12
N PHE A 128 0.86 -15.60 -16.23
CA PHE A 128 1.27 -14.66 -15.18
C PHE A 128 0.17 -13.68 -14.77
N LYS A 129 -1.10 -14.05 -14.96
CA LYS A 129 -2.31 -13.22 -14.75
C LYS A 129 -2.47 -12.01 -15.66
N ASP A 130 -1.38 -11.35 -16.01
CA ASP A 130 -1.36 -10.24 -16.97
C ASP A 130 -0.87 -10.73 -18.35
N PRO A 131 -1.36 -10.14 -19.46
CA PRO A 131 -0.85 -10.42 -20.79
C PRO A 131 0.60 -9.91 -20.94
N GLU A 132 1.35 -10.54 -21.83
CA GLU A 132 2.73 -10.19 -22.17
C GLU A 132 2.84 -9.43 -23.50
N GLY A 133 1.75 -9.35 -24.26
CA GLY A 133 1.76 -8.85 -25.62
C GLY A 133 0.42 -8.98 -26.32
N ILE A 134 0.40 -8.59 -27.59
CA ILE A 134 -0.78 -8.64 -28.46
C ILE A 134 -0.36 -9.30 -29.77
N VAL A 135 -1.15 -10.27 -30.23
CA VAL A 135 -1.07 -10.86 -31.57
C VAL A 135 -2.06 -10.16 -32.48
N ALA A 136 -1.53 -9.67 -33.60
CA ALA A 136 -2.27 -9.07 -34.67
C ALA A 136 -2.60 -10.13 -35.74
N HIS A 137 -3.89 -10.34 -35.96
CA HIS A 137 -4.46 -11.29 -36.91
C HIS A 137 -5.22 -10.62 -38.06
N GLU A 138 -5.60 -11.42 -39.05
CA GLU A 138 -6.68 -11.07 -39.98
C GLU A 138 -7.55 -12.29 -40.32
N THR A 139 -8.85 -12.03 -40.50
CA THR A 139 -9.94 -13.04 -40.57
C THR A 139 -9.86 -14.05 -41.72
N ALA A 140 -8.95 -13.89 -42.67
CA ALA A 140 -8.77 -14.73 -43.85
C ALA A 140 -10.01 -14.89 -44.77
N ASN A 141 -11.04 -14.03 -44.59
CA ASN A 141 -12.34 -14.19 -45.22
C ASN A 141 -12.79 -12.93 -45.99
N ASP A 142 -12.71 -12.98 -47.32
CA ASP A 142 -13.06 -11.84 -48.19
C ASP A 142 -14.58 -11.58 -48.31
N ASN A 143 -15.44 -12.45 -47.75
CA ASN A 143 -16.90 -12.36 -47.95
C ASN A 143 -17.67 -12.14 -46.65
N SER A 144 -16.99 -11.89 -45.54
CA SER A 144 -17.61 -11.64 -44.24
C SER A 144 -17.62 -10.16 -43.88
N ASN A 145 -18.26 -9.88 -42.75
CA ASN A 145 -18.24 -8.60 -42.06
C ASN A 145 -18.10 -8.88 -40.56
N ILE A 146 -17.84 -7.85 -39.77
CA ILE A 146 -17.56 -7.99 -38.34
C ILE A 146 -18.66 -8.75 -37.57
N ASP A 147 -19.94 -8.51 -37.87
CA ASP A 147 -21.06 -9.23 -37.26
C ASP A 147 -21.05 -10.73 -37.60
N GLY A 148 -20.76 -11.05 -38.87
CA GLY A 148 -20.67 -12.42 -39.35
C GLY A 148 -19.52 -13.19 -38.71
N GLU A 149 -18.38 -12.54 -38.58
CA GLU A 149 -17.16 -13.02 -37.93
C GLU A 149 -17.42 -13.32 -36.44
N ILE A 150 -17.95 -12.34 -35.70
CA ILE A 150 -18.33 -12.48 -34.28
C ILE A 150 -19.36 -13.60 -34.10
N SER A 151 -20.38 -13.64 -34.96
CA SER A 151 -21.44 -14.64 -34.90
C SER A 151 -20.91 -16.05 -35.17
N TYR A 152 -19.99 -16.19 -36.11
CA TYR A 152 -19.35 -17.47 -36.41
C TYR A 152 -18.47 -17.91 -35.24
N MET A 153 -17.57 -17.05 -34.77
CA MET A 153 -16.69 -17.33 -33.63
C MET A 153 -17.51 -17.72 -32.39
N SER A 154 -18.60 -17.01 -32.10
CA SER A 154 -19.48 -17.29 -30.96
C SER A 154 -20.06 -18.72 -30.99
N ARG A 155 -20.43 -19.23 -32.17
CA ARG A 155 -20.95 -20.60 -32.36
C ARG A 155 -19.85 -21.66 -32.32
N ASN A 156 -18.64 -21.32 -32.77
CA ASN A 156 -17.51 -22.24 -32.93
C ASN A 156 -16.41 -22.00 -31.89
N TYR A 157 -16.73 -21.36 -30.77
CA TYR A 157 -15.75 -20.92 -29.76
C TYR A 157 -14.91 -22.05 -29.14
N GLN A 158 -15.37 -23.31 -29.28
CA GLN A 158 -14.64 -24.48 -28.83
C GLN A 158 -13.39 -24.78 -29.68
N ASN A 159 -13.34 -24.25 -30.91
CA ASN A 159 -12.18 -24.28 -31.80
C ASN A 159 -11.29 -23.05 -31.61
N ALA A 160 -11.86 -21.86 -31.67
CA ALA A 160 -11.12 -20.62 -31.55
C ALA A 160 -12.03 -19.47 -31.11
N PHE A 161 -11.46 -18.54 -30.34
CA PHE A 161 -12.06 -17.24 -30.09
C PHE A 161 -10.99 -16.21 -29.73
N VAL A 162 -11.24 -14.95 -30.11
CA VAL A 162 -10.32 -13.83 -29.92
C VAL A 162 -10.92 -12.77 -28.98
N HIS A 163 -10.15 -11.71 -28.69
CA HIS A 163 -10.58 -10.67 -27.77
C HIS A 163 -11.40 -9.58 -28.46
N ALA A 164 -11.04 -9.22 -29.69
CA ALA A 164 -11.69 -8.15 -30.41
C ALA A 164 -11.60 -8.32 -31.92
N PHE A 165 -12.58 -7.74 -32.61
CA PHE A 165 -12.58 -7.58 -34.06
C PHE A 165 -12.56 -6.09 -34.41
N VAL A 166 -11.87 -5.76 -35.50
CA VAL A 166 -11.74 -4.39 -36.00
C VAL A 166 -11.98 -4.35 -37.49
N ASP A 167 -12.81 -3.41 -37.93
CA ASP A 167 -13.00 -3.12 -39.34
C ASP A 167 -12.87 -1.60 -39.61
N HIS A 168 -13.28 -1.18 -40.81
CA HIS A 168 -13.23 0.22 -41.25
C HIS A 168 -14.22 1.17 -40.55
N LYS A 169 -15.21 0.64 -39.82
CA LYS A 169 -16.28 1.40 -39.17
C LYS A 169 -16.20 1.33 -37.66
N GLU A 170 -15.85 0.17 -37.10
CA GLU A 170 -16.01 -0.10 -35.67
C GLU A 170 -14.91 -1.00 -35.10
N ILE A 171 -14.82 -0.99 -33.77
CA ILE A 171 -13.93 -1.81 -32.94
C ILE A 171 -14.84 -2.48 -31.91
N VAL A 172 -14.85 -3.81 -31.85
CA VAL A 172 -15.72 -4.57 -30.93
C VAL A 172 -14.88 -5.51 -30.08
N GLU A 173 -14.76 -5.23 -28.77
CA GLU A 173 -14.18 -6.16 -27.78
C GLU A 173 -15.26 -7.16 -27.34
N VAL A 174 -15.09 -8.43 -27.72
CA VAL A 174 -16.06 -9.52 -27.53
C VAL A 174 -15.71 -10.44 -26.36
N HIS A 175 -14.47 -10.36 -25.86
CA HIS A 175 -14.00 -11.09 -24.69
C HIS A 175 -13.07 -10.20 -23.84
N PRO A 176 -13.23 -10.16 -22.50
CA PRO A 176 -12.44 -9.25 -21.67
C PRO A 176 -10.93 -9.56 -21.76
N THR A 177 -10.15 -8.52 -22.05
CA THR A 177 -8.69 -8.57 -22.22
C THR A 177 -7.88 -8.90 -20.95
N ASP A 178 -8.53 -9.04 -19.79
CA ASP A 178 -7.89 -9.52 -18.55
C ASP A 178 -7.83 -11.06 -18.47
N TYR A 179 -8.47 -11.78 -19.40
CA TYR A 179 -8.46 -13.24 -19.50
C TYR A 179 -7.88 -13.66 -20.85
N ALA A 180 -7.21 -14.80 -20.88
CA ALA A 180 -6.72 -15.38 -22.12
C ALA A 180 -7.85 -15.83 -23.06
N ALA A 181 -7.49 -16.04 -24.33
CA ALA A 181 -8.37 -16.51 -25.39
C ALA A 181 -7.67 -17.59 -26.23
N TRP A 182 -8.42 -18.25 -27.11
CA TRP A 182 -7.90 -19.30 -27.99
C TRP A 182 -7.77 -18.80 -29.42
N GLY A 183 -6.67 -18.09 -29.74
CA GLY A 183 -6.54 -17.44 -31.05
C GLY A 183 -5.18 -17.56 -31.75
N ALA A 184 -4.17 -18.24 -31.19
CA ALA A 184 -2.89 -18.47 -31.91
C ALA A 184 -2.13 -19.71 -31.41
N GLY A 185 -2.87 -20.75 -31.04
CA GLY A 185 -2.29 -21.97 -30.48
C GLY A 185 -1.87 -21.87 -29.01
N PRO A 186 -1.62 -23.01 -28.33
CA PRO A 186 -1.54 -23.09 -26.88
C PRO A 186 -0.45 -22.19 -26.26
N ILE A 187 0.70 -22.05 -26.93
CA ILE A 187 1.83 -21.28 -26.42
C ILE A 187 1.54 -19.78 -26.42
N ALA A 188 0.87 -19.26 -27.45
CA ALA A 188 0.51 -17.85 -27.53
C ALA A 188 -0.74 -17.51 -26.71
N ASN A 189 -1.72 -18.43 -26.63
CA ASN A 189 -2.92 -18.28 -25.82
C ASN A 189 -2.59 -18.04 -24.34
N GLN A 190 -1.48 -18.60 -23.85
CA GLN A 190 -0.96 -18.37 -22.50
C GLN A 190 -0.52 -16.93 -22.22
N ARG A 191 -0.24 -16.15 -23.27
CA ARG A 191 0.61 -14.97 -23.20
C ARG A 191 -0.06 -13.72 -23.75
N PHE A 192 -0.89 -13.82 -24.77
CA PHE A 192 -1.20 -12.65 -25.59
C PHE A 192 -2.70 -12.36 -25.73
N ILE A 193 -2.99 -11.08 -25.92
CA ILE A 193 -4.29 -10.62 -26.42
C ILE A 193 -4.33 -10.89 -27.94
N HIS A 194 -5.49 -11.28 -28.47
CA HIS A 194 -5.69 -11.60 -29.90
C HIS A 194 -6.70 -10.61 -30.49
N VAL A 195 -6.30 -9.89 -31.54
CA VAL A 195 -7.15 -8.89 -32.21
C VAL A 195 -7.22 -9.18 -33.71
N GLU A 196 -8.44 -9.38 -34.19
CA GLU A 196 -8.75 -9.68 -35.59
C GLU A 196 -8.99 -8.44 -36.43
N LEU A 197 -8.34 -8.38 -37.60
CA LEU A 197 -8.63 -7.39 -38.64
C LEU A 197 -9.57 -8.00 -39.69
N VAL A 198 -10.78 -7.46 -39.79
CA VAL A 198 -11.78 -7.89 -40.78
C VAL A 198 -11.38 -7.38 -42.16
N ARG A 199 -11.46 -8.25 -43.17
CA ARG A 199 -11.14 -7.89 -44.56
C ARG A 199 -12.17 -6.93 -45.15
N VAL A 200 -11.72 -6.03 -46.05
CA VAL A 200 -12.53 -4.99 -46.69
C VAL A 200 -12.26 -4.91 -48.18
N ASP A 201 -13.07 -4.16 -48.94
CA ASP A 201 -13.07 -4.22 -50.41
C ASP A 201 -12.45 -3.00 -51.11
N SER A 202 -11.97 -2.01 -50.35
CA SER A 202 -11.43 -0.77 -50.92
C SER A 202 -10.28 -0.18 -50.11
N PHE A 203 -9.45 0.63 -50.78
CA PHE A 203 -8.31 1.28 -50.13
C PHE A 203 -8.70 2.22 -48.99
N ASP A 204 -9.75 3.03 -49.13
CA ASP A 204 -10.22 3.92 -48.04
C ASP A 204 -10.69 3.11 -46.84
N GLN A 205 -11.44 2.02 -47.07
CA GLN A 205 -11.86 1.12 -45.98
C GLN A 205 -10.65 0.46 -45.32
N PHE A 206 -9.66 0.02 -46.10
CA PHE A 206 -8.43 -0.56 -45.56
C PHE A 206 -7.65 0.44 -44.72
N ALA A 207 -7.48 1.68 -45.20
CA ALA A 207 -6.81 2.72 -44.43
C ALA A 207 -7.56 3.05 -43.12
N ARG A 208 -8.90 3.07 -43.12
CA ARG A 208 -9.70 3.25 -41.92
C ARG A 208 -9.57 2.06 -40.96
N SER A 209 -9.59 0.84 -41.46
CA SER A 209 -9.45 -0.36 -40.63
C SER A 209 -8.06 -0.42 -40.00
N ILE A 210 -7.00 -0.12 -40.75
CA ILE A 210 -5.63 0.02 -40.20
C ILE A 210 -5.54 1.14 -39.17
N ASN A 211 -6.22 2.28 -39.38
CA ASN A 211 -6.27 3.37 -38.40
C ASN A 211 -6.95 2.94 -37.09
N ASN A 212 -8.08 2.24 -37.17
CA ASN A 212 -8.79 1.69 -36.01
C ASN A 212 -7.94 0.63 -35.30
N TYR A 213 -7.40 -0.31 -36.08
CA TYR A 213 -6.66 -1.47 -35.61
C TYR A 213 -5.37 -1.09 -34.89
N SER A 214 -4.58 -0.21 -35.50
CA SER A 214 -3.34 0.30 -34.89
C SER A 214 -3.61 1.13 -33.63
N SER A 215 -4.72 1.89 -33.60
CA SER A 215 -5.11 2.70 -32.44
C SER A 215 -5.54 1.82 -31.27
N TYR A 216 -6.38 0.81 -31.51
CA TYR A 216 -6.84 -0.12 -30.49
C TYR A 216 -5.68 -0.95 -29.91
N ILE A 217 -4.79 -1.45 -30.75
CA ILE A 217 -3.58 -2.17 -30.29
C ILE A 217 -2.68 -1.24 -29.46
N ALA A 218 -2.48 0.02 -29.87
CA ALA A 218 -1.72 0.98 -29.07
C ALA A 218 -2.40 1.26 -27.71
N GLU A 219 -3.73 1.31 -27.65
CA GLU A 219 -4.49 1.45 -26.40
C GLU A 219 -4.28 0.26 -25.47
N LEU A 220 -4.28 -0.97 -26.00
CA LEU A 220 -4.00 -2.17 -25.23
C LEU A 220 -2.56 -2.21 -24.71
N LEU A 221 -1.56 -1.87 -25.54
CA LEU A 221 -0.16 -1.76 -25.10
C LEU A 221 0.00 -0.75 -23.95
N SER A 222 -0.78 0.35 -23.99
CA SER A 222 -0.81 1.37 -22.95
C SER A 222 -1.56 0.91 -21.69
N LYS A 223 -2.70 0.21 -21.86
CA LYS A 223 -3.55 -0.32 -20.77
C LYS A 223 -2.76 -1.29 -19.88
N TYR A 224 -2.04 -2.22 -20.49
CA TYR A 224 -1.32 -3.31 -19.80
C TYR A 224 0.14 -3.02 -19.49
N GLU A 225 0.59 -1.77 -19.65
CA GLU A 225 1.95 -1.38 -19.29
C GLU A 225 3.07 -2.13 -20.04
N LEU A 226 2.75 -2.57 -21.26
CA LEU A 226 3.63 -3.40 -22.11
C LEU A 226 4.69 -2.55 -22.83
N GLY A 227 4.33 -1.33 -23.24
CA GLY A 227 5.14 -0.52 -24.15
C GLY A 227 5.23 -1.14 -25.55
N TYR A 228 5.96 -0.48 -26.45
CA TYR A 228 6.14 -0.96 -27.83
C TYR A 228 7.44 -1.76 -27.96
N ASN A 229 7.32 -3.01 -28.39
CA ASN A 229 8.43 -3.84 -28.87
C ASN A 229 7.92 -4.83 -29.93
N ASN A 230 8.52 -4.84 -31.12
CA ASN A 230 8.05 -5.64 -32.27
C ASN A 230 8.85 -6.94 -32.37
N ALA A 231 8.19 -8.08 -32.17
CA ALA A 231 8.82 -9.40 -32.07
C ALA A 231 9.12 -10.07 -33.42
N GLU A 232 8.78 -9.44 -34.55
CA GLU A 232 8.82 -10.06 -35.89
C GLU A 232 10.21 -10.63 -36.24
N TRP A 233 11.28 -10.00 -35.75
CA TRP A 233 12.66 -10.28 -36.17
C TRP A 233 13.54 -10.94 -35.11
N ASP A 234 13.16 -10.93 -33.83
CA ASP A 234 14.08 -11.28 -32.74
C ASP A 234 13.44 -12.10 -31.61
N LYS A 235 12.24 -12.66 -31.81
CA LYS A 235 11.44 -13.48 -30.86
C LYS A 235 11.12 -12.79 -29.52
N GLU A 236 11.41 -11.51 -29.35
CA GLU A 236 11.21 -10.77 -28.11
C GLU A 236 10.36 -9.52 -28.36
N GLY A 237 9.14 -9.48 -27.81
CA GLY A 237 8.32 -8.28 -27.96
C GLY A 237 6.94 -8.35 -27.35
N THR A 238 6.22 -7.26 -27.52
CA THR A 238 4.86 -7.03 -27.02
C THR A 238 3.85 -6.87 -28.16
N LEU A 239 4.31 -6.71 -29.40
CA LEU A 239 3.52 -6.73 -30.61
C LEU A 239 4.01 -7.86 -31.53
N TRP A 240 3.09 -8.77 -31.86
CA TRP A 240 3.37 -9.99 -32.62
C TRP A 240 2.43 -10.08 -33.82
N SER A 241 2.93 -10.50 -34.97
CA SER A 241 2.08 -11.07 -36.01
C SER A 241 1.81 -12.54 -35.71
N HIS A 242 0.73 -13.12 -36.23
CA HIS A 242 0.53 -14.57 -36.12
C HIS A 242 1.68 -15.33 -36.79
N LYS A 243 2.22 -14.81 -37.90
CA LYS A 243 3.45 -15.33 -38.53
C LYS A 243 4.65 -15.39 -37.59
N ALA A 244 4.85 -14.36 -36.76
CA ALA A 244 5.93 -14.34 -35.78
C ALA A 244 5.70 -15.38 -34.68
N VAL A 245 4.45 -15.58 -34.26
CA VAL A 245 4.07 -16.66 -33.33
C VAL A 245 4.42 -18.02 -33.94
N SER A 246 3.95 -18.32 -35.15
CA SER A 246 4.22 -19.58 -35.84
C SER A 246 5.73 -19.84 -36.00
N ARG A 247 6.49 -18.80 -36.36
CA ARG A 247 7.95 -18.89 -36.56
C ARG A 247 8.71 -19.16 -35.26
N TRP A 248 8.39 -18.42 -34.21
CA TRP A 248 9.24 -18.32 -33.02
C TRP A 248 8.74 -19.16 -31.84
N LEU A 249 7.43 -19.37 -31.75
CA LEU A 249 6.79 -20.06 -30.63
C LEU A 249 6.25 -21.43 -31.03
N GLY A 250 5.71 -21.58 -32.25
CA GLY A 250 5.06 -22.80 -32.70
C GLY A 250 3.64 -22.95 -32.12
N GLY A 251 3.05 -24.14 -32.23
CA GLY A 251 1.66 -24.41 -31.84
C GLY A 251 0.60 -23.85 -32.79
N THR A 252 1.03 -23.30 -33.93
CA THR A 252 0.22 -22.78 -35.04
C THR A 252 1.12 -22.66 -36.28
N ASN A 253 0.54 -22.68 -37.49
CA ASN A 253 1.25 -22.55 -38.77
C ASN A 253 0.82 -21.30 -39.59
N HIS A 254 -0.03 -20.46 -39.00
CA HIS A 254 -0.63 -19.30 -39.65
C HIS A 254 0.39 -18.19 -39.97
N VAL A 255 0.09 -17.36 -40.98
CA VAL A 255 1.04 -16.36 -41.53
C VAL A 255 0.46 -14.96 -41.66
N ASP A 256 -0.75 -14.73 -41.18
CA ASP A 256 -1.39 -13.43 -41.09
C ASP A 256 -0.63 -12.44 -40.20
N PRO A 257 -0.83 -11.12 -40.41
CA PRO A 257 -1.68 -10.49 -41.42
C PRO A 257 -0.93 -10.10 -42.72
N HIS A 258 0.28 -10.64 -42.92
CA HIS A 258 1.22 -10.21 -43.96
C HIS A 258 0.63 -10.25 -45.37
N GLY A 259 0.02 -11.39 -45.75
CA GLY A 259 -0.55 -11.55 -47.09
C GLY A 259 -1.72 -10.60 -47.37
N TYR A 260 -2.51 -10.23 -46.36
CA TYR A 260 -3.59 -9.28 -46.52
C TYR A 260 -3.06 -7.84 -46.67
N PHE A 261 -2.04 -7.44 -45.90
CA PHE A 261 -1.40 -6.14 -46.04
C PHE A 261 -0.80 -5.92 -47.44
N GLU A 262 -0.14 -6.94 -47.99
CA GLU A 262 0.47 -6.89 -49.32
C GLU A 262 -0.54 -6.56 -50.43
N ARG A 263 -1.83 -6.95 -50.28
CA ARG A 263 -2.90 -6.64 -51.25
C ARG A 263 -3.11 -5.13 -51.45
N TYR A 264 -2.76 -4.32 -50.45
CA TYR A 264 -2.92 -2.87 -50.45
C TYR A 264 -1.58 -2.13 -50.56
N GLY A 265 -0.49 -2.82 -50.88
CA GLY A 265 0.85 -2.23 -50.89
C GLY A 265 1.32 -1.78 -49.51
N TYR A 266 0.83 -2.44 -48.46
CA TYR A 266 1.17 -2.21 -47.07
C TYR A 266 1.99 -3.40 -46.54
N ASP A 267 2.68 -3.21 -45.41
CA ASP A 267 3.48 -4.26 -44.80
C ASP A 267 3.49 -4.16 -43.27
N TRP A 268 4.03 -5.21 -42.63
CA TRP A 268 4.13 -5.28 -41.17
C TRP A 268 4.98 -4.15 -40.58
N ALA A 269 6.05 -3.74 -41.26
CA ALA A 269 6.91 -2.67 -40.79
C ALA A 269 6.13 -1.35 -40.67
N SER A 270 5.40 -0.98 -41.73
CA SER A 270 4.55 0.21 -41.78
C SER A 270 3.43 0.16 -40.75
N PHE A 271 2.81 -1.02 -40.56
CA PHE A 271 1.79 -1.23 -39.54
C PHE A 271 2.35 -1.00 -38.12
N SER A 272 3.49 -1.64 -37.82
CA SER A 272 4.12 -1.54 -36.50
C SER A 272 4.60 -0.12 -36.20
N GLU A 273 5.08 0.61 -37.21
CA GLU A 273 5.44 2.03 -37.10
C GLU A 273 4.21 2.88 -36.77
N LEU A 274 3.06 2.61 -37.39
CA LEU A 274 1.83 3.33 -37.08
C LEU A 274 1.37 3.05 -35.64
N VAL A 275 1.41 1.80 -35.17
CA VAL A 275 1.13 1.44 -33.76
C VAL A 275 2.05 2.22 -32.82
N TYR A 276 3.35 2.25 -33.11
CA TYR A 276 4.33 3.02 -32.34
C TYR A 276 3.97 4.51 -32.33
N ALA A 277 3.68 5.12 -33.47
CA ALA A 277 3.32 6.53 -33.59
C ALA A 277 2.02 6.87 -32.81
N LYS A 278 1.00 6.01 -32.88
CA LYS A 278 -0.24 6.15 -32.10
C LYS A 278 0.06 6.11 -30.60
N LEU A 279 0.90 5.18 -30.15
CA LEU A 279 1.32 5.10 -28.76
C LEU A 279 2.09 6.36 -28.33
N GLN A 280 3.00 6.88 -29.16
CA GLN A 280 3.76 8.09 -28.83
C GLN A 280 2.86 9.34 -28.70
N ASN A 281 1.79 9.42 -29.48
CA ASN A 281 0.83 10.53 -29.46
C ASN A 281 -0.15 10.49 -28.28
N MET A 282 -0.09 9.46 -27.42
CA MET A 282 -0.90 9.43 -26.20
C MET A 282 -0.41 10.43 -25.17
N SER A 283 -1.34 11.20 -24.61
CA SER A 283 -1.08 12.10 -23.49
C SER A 283 -1.22 11.40 -22.14
N MET A 284 -0.53 11.91 -21.13
CA MET A 284 -0.52 11.35 -19.80
C MET A 284 -1.84 11.66 -19.09
N LYS A 285 -2.63 10.60 -18.86
CA LYS A 285 -3.82 10.70 -18.00
C LYS A 285 -3.38 10.64 -16.54
N THR A 286 -3.83 11.60 -15.74
CA THR A 286 -3.39 11.75 -14.35
C THR A 286 -4.53 11.73 -13.35
N ASN A 287 -4.25 11.17 -12.16
CA ASN A 287 -5.20 11.08 -11.06
C ASN A 287 -4.54 11.51 -9.74
N SER A 288 -5.37 12.01 -8.82
CA SER A 288 -4.93 12.35 -7.46
C SER A 288 -4.59 11.09 -6.66
N THR A 289 -3.62 11.20 -5.76
CA THR A 289 -3.21 10.10 -4.89
C THR A 289 -2.66 10.62 -3.57
N SER A 290 -2.44 9.74 -2.58
CA SER A 290 -1.76 10.10 -1.33
C SER A 290 -0.80 9.01 -0.93
N LYS A 291 0.46 9.18 -1.37
CA LYS A 291 1.55 8.23 -1.11
C LYS A 291 2.80 8.98 -0.65
N LEU A 292 3.76 8.23 -0.14
CA LEU A 292 5.14 8.68 0.09
C LEU A 292 6.07 7.93 -0.85
N GLY A 293 7.11 8.60 -1.34
CA GLY A 293 8.05 8.06 -2.31
C GLY A 293 9.51 8.24 -1.88
N ARG A 294 10.37 7.26 -2.16
CA ARG A 294 11.82 7.34 -1.98
C ARG A 294 12.51 6.89 -3.26
N ILE A 295 13.29 7.77 -3.85
CA ILE A 295 14.02 7.49 -5.09
C ILE A 295 15.05 6.39 -4.83
N ASN A 296 15.09 5.39 -5.71
CA ASN A 296 15.87 4.16 -5.53
C ASN A 296 17.37 4.38 -5.67
N SER A 297 17.81 5.24 -6.59
CA SER A 297 19.21 5.46 -6.90
C SER A 297 19.48 6.87 -7.43
N LYS A 298 20.75 7.25 -7.47
CA LYS A 298 21.20 8.54 -8.02
C LYS A 298 21.01 8.65 -9.54
N ASP A 299 20.84 7.53 -10.23
CA ASP A 299 20.66 7.48 -11.67
C ASP A 299 19.19 7.54 -12.10
N ALA A 300 18.26 7.45 -11.14
CA ALA A 300 16.84 7.64 -11.37
C ALA A 300 16.57 8.95 -12.09
N ARG A 301 15.64 8.91 -13.04
CA ARG A 301 15.29 10.08 -13.86
C ARG A 301 14.11 10.81 -13.25
N ILE A 302 14.27 12.12 -13.11
CA ILE A 302 13.23 13.05 -12.67
C ILE A 302 12.86 13.92 -13.87
N TYR A 303 11.67 13.69 -14.39
CA TYR A 303 11.14 14.36 -15.57
C TYR A 303 10.43 15.63 -15.15
N ARG A 304 10.68 16.73 -15.88
CA ARG A 304 9.83 17.93 -15.74
C ARG A 304 8.44 17.63 -16.32
N ASP A 305 8.43 17.00 -17.47
CA ASP A 305 7.26 16.51 -18.17
C ASP A 305 7.60 15.17 -18.86
N PRO A 306 7.03 14.04 -18.40
CA PRO A 306 7.27 12.73 -19.01
C PRO A 306 6.92 12.66 -20.49
N GLU A 307 6.00 13.48 -21.00
CA GLU A 307 5.55 13.45 -22.40
C GLU A 307 6.64 13.93 -23.36
N ASN A 308 7.45 14.91 -22.93
CA ASN A 308 8.52 15.53 -23.71
C ASN A 308 9.88 14.84 -23.53
N GLY A 309 10.01 13.97 -22.52
CA GLY A 309 11.22 13.18 -22.28
C GLY A 309 12.38 13.93 -21.60
N ASP A 310 12.28 15.25 -21.38
CA ASP A 310 13.29 16.03 -20.67
C ASP A 310 13.40 15.63 -19.19
N PHE A 311 14.59 15.18 -18.78
CA PHE A 311 14.86 14.74 -17.41
C PHE A 311 16.19 15.27 -16.86
N GLN A 312 16.25 15.31 -15.54
CA GLN A 312 17.50 15.38 -14.78
C GLN A 312 17.71 14.09 -14.00
N LYS A 313 18.96 13.74 -13.70
CA LYS A 313 19.26 12.64 -12.77
C LYS A 313 19.00 13.08 -11.33
N ALA A 314 18.56 12.14 -10.49
CA ALA A 314 18.30 12.38 -9.08
C ALA A 314 19.55 12.81 -8.30
N GLY A 315 20.72 12.24 -8.63
CA GLY A 315 21.98 12.56 -7.96
C GLY A 315 21.94 12.37 -6.44
N GLU A 316 22.87 13.00 -5.73
CA GLU A 316 22.84 13.04 -4.26
C GLU A 316 21.74 13.96 -3.74
N THR A 317 21.40 15.01 -4.49
CA THR A 317 20.40 16.02 -4.13
C THR A 317 19.02 15.44 -3.84
N TYR A 318 18.60 14.41 -4.60
CA TYR A 318 17.26 13.85 -4.46
C TYR A 318 17.23 12.42 -3.89
N THR A 319 18.39 11.86 -3.54
CA THR A 319 18.45 10.50 -2.97
C THR A 319 18.55 10.53 -1.45
N GLY A 320 18.00 9.50 -0.81
CA GLY A 320 18.02 9.41 0.66
C GLY A 320 16.97 10.26 1.37
N HIS A 321 16.11 10.95 0.62
CA HIS A 321 14.95 11.71 1.10
C HIS A 321 13.62 10.97 0.85
N VAL A 322 12.59 11.37 1.58
CA VAL A 322 11.17 11.05 1.36
C VAL A 322 10.45 12.22 0.71
N TYR A 323 9.61 11.90 -0.27
CA TYR A 323 8.76 12.84 -0.98
C TYR A 323 7.28 12.51 -0.81
N TYR A 324 6.44 13.54 -0.83
CA TYR A 324 5.00 13.36 -0.97
C TYR A 324 4.66 13.13 -2.44
N ILE A 325 3.80 12.15 -2.69
CA ILE A 325 3.23 11.88 -4.00
C ILE A 325 1.73 12.19 -3.92
N LYS A 326 1.33 13.26 -4.60
CA LYS A 326 -0.07 13.74 -4.62
C LYS A 326 -0.76 13.58 -5.96
N LYS A 327 -0.01 13.21 -6.98
CA LYS A 327 -0.51 12.95 -8.32
C LYS A 327 0.27 11.78 -8.92
N GLN A 328 -0.42 10.91 -9.64
CA GLN A 328 0.17 9.83 -10.45
C GLN A 328 -0.40 9.90 -11.87
N GLY A 329 0.32 9.37 -12.85
CA GLY A 329 -0.13 9.33 -14.23
C GLY A 329 0.37 8.10 -14.95
N LYS A 330 -0.38 7.69 -15.98
CA LYS A 330 0.04 6.64 -16.90
C LYS A 330 0.36 7.26 -18.26
N LEU A 331 1.53 6.95 -18.78
CA LEU A 331 2.00 7.40 -20.09
C LEU A 331 2.69 6.23 -20.79
N ARG A 332 2.20 5.87 -21.99
CA ARG A 332 2.81 4.85 -22.86
C ARG A 332 3.12 3.54 -22.12
N GLY A 333 2.15 3.09 -21.33
CA GLY A 333 2.30 1.88 -20.52
C GLY A 333 3.26 1.99 -19.35
N GLN A 334 3.54 3.18 -18.83
CA GLN A 334 4.38 3.34 -17.65
C GLN A 334 3.70 4.24 -16.64
N THR A 335 3.72 3.81 -15.38
CA THR A 335 3.25 4.63 -14.26
C THR A 335 4.34 5.62 -13.82
N TYR A 336 3.96 6.89 -13.67
CA TYR A 336 4.78 7.98 -13.15
C TYR A 336 4.15 8.61 -11.92
N TYR A 337 4.99 9.05 -10.99
CA TYR A 337 4.60 9.71 -9.74
C TYR A 337 5.16 11.13 -9.68
N LEU A 338 4.29 12.13 -9.46
CA LEU A 338 4.71 13.51 -9.23
C LEU A 338 5.18 13.63 -7.78
N ILE A 339 6.48 13.81 -7.58
CA ILE A 339 7.09 13.97 -6.27
C ILE A 339 7.15 15.44 -5.85
N SER A 340 6.95 15.67 -4.55
CA SER A 340 6.93 17.00 -3.95
C SER A 340 7.57 16.98 -2.56
N ASN A 341 8.25 18.07 -2.20
CA ASN A 341 8.77 18.26 -0.84
C ASN A 341 7.68 18.76 0.14
N ARG A 342 6.49 19.11 -0.36
CA ARG A 342 5.34 19.55 0.44
C ARG A 342 4.15 18.62 0.22
N VAL A 343 3.17 18.68 1.11
CA VAL A 343 1.89 17.96 0.99
C VAL A 343 1.00 18.62 -0.10
N SER A 344 1.51 18.78 -1.32
CA SER A 344 0.86 19.47 -2.43
C SER A 344 1.36 18.94 -3.78
N SER A 345 0.45 18.86 -4.76
CA SER A 345 0.76 18.57 -6.16
C SER A 345 1.07 19.81 -7.01
N GLN A 346 1.15 20.99 -6.38
CA GLN A 346 1.39 22.27 -7.06
C GLN A 346 2.56 23.04 -6.45
N LYS A 347 2.62 23.10 -5.11
CA LYS A 347 3.68 23.78 -4.38
C LYS A 347 4.76 22.78 -4.00
N GLY A 348 6.02 23.11 -4.28
CA GLY A 348 7.15 22.25 -3.91
C GLY A 348 7.31 21.01 -4.78
N THR A 349 6.64 20.97 -5.93
CA THR A 349 6.79 19.91 -6.93
C THR A 349 8.20 19.90 -7.48
N ILE A 350 8.81 18.72 -7.51
CA ILE A 350 10.17 18.53 -8.02
C ILE A 350 10.12 18.01 -9.46
N GLY A 351 9.27 17.01 -9.71
CA GLY A 351 9.09 16.42 -11.04
C GLY A 351 8.43 15.05 -10.96
N TRP A 352 8.31 14.40 -12.11
CA TRP A 352 7.74 13.07 -12.26
C TRP A 352 8.84 12.02 -12.24
N VAL A 353 8.63 10.94 -11.52
CA VAL A 353 9.57 9.80 -11.47
C VAL A 353 8.84 8.55 -11.92
N ASN A 354 9.47 7.75 -12.78
CA ASN A 354 8.92 6.47 -13.20
C ASN A 354 8.78 5.53 -12.00
N SER A 355 7.70 4.77 -11.93
CA SER A 355 7.43 3.83 -10.85
C SER A 355 8.55 2.81 -10.60
N LYS A 356 9.33 2.43 -11.62
CA LYS A 356 10.50 1.53 -11.50
C LYS A 356 11.67 2.17 -10.73
N ASP A 357 11.76 3.50 -10.72
CA ASP A 357 12.85 4.27 -10.12
C ASP A 357 12.56 4.76 -8.69
N ILE A 358 11.38 4.45 -8.14
CA ILE A 358 10.93 4.95 -6.84
C ILE A 358 10.18 3.89 -6.03
N LYS A 359 10.56 3.71 -4.77
CA LYS A 359 9.78 2.94 -3.80
C LYS A 359 8.64 3.79 -3.27
N VAL A 360 7.45 3.22 -3.17
CA VAL A 360 6.24 3.95 -2.79
C VAL A 360 5.51 3.24 -1.65
N GLN A 361 4.99 4.02 -0.69
CA GLN A 361 4.16 3.54 0.41
C GLN A 361 2.83 4.31 0.45
N SER A 362 1.75 3.61 0.80
CA SER A 362 0.49 4.26 1.14
C SER A 362 0.66 5.08 2.42
N HIS A 363 -0.07 6.19 2.50
CA HIS A 363 0.02 7.10 3.63
C HIS A 363 -1.37 7.64 4.00
N THR A 364 -1.80 7.32 5.22
CA THR A 364 -3.06 7.79 5.79
C THR A 364 -2.83 8.32 7.21
N VAL A 365 -3.65 9.27 7.63
CA VAL A 365 -3.70 9.73 9.02
C VAL A 365 -4.71 8.85 9.74
N SER A 366 -4.25 8.07 10.70
CA SER A 366 -5.10 7.11 11.44
C SER A 366 -5.73 7.73 12.68
N ASP A 367 -5.05 8.68 13.32
CA ASP A 367 -5.52 9.32 14.55
C ASP A 367 -5.02 10.77 14.64
N LYS A 368 -5.86 11.64 15.18
CA LYS A 368 -5.56 13.06 15.45
C LYS A 368 -5.63 13.38 16.96
N GLY A 369 -5.86 12.38 17.80
CA GLY A 369 -5.82 12.51 19.25
C GLY A 369 -4.40 12.80 19.73
N ARG A 370 -4.27 13.78 20.61
CA ARG A 370 -3.01 14.11 21.28
C ARG A 370 -2.63 12.97 22.25
N LYS A 371 -1.37 12.55 22.22
CA LYS A 371 -0.81 11.49 23.08
C LYS A 371 0.56 11.91 23.58
N LEU A 372 0.89 11.57 24.81
CA LEU A 372 2.25 11.70 25.30
C LEU A 372 2.94 10.35 25.18
N MET A 373 4.10 10.36 24.53
CA MET A 373 4.93 9.18 24.34
C MET A 373 6.30 9.43 24.95
N THR A 374 6.93 8.40 25.48
CA THR A 374 8.31 8.43 25.95
C THR A 374 9.25 7.85 24.91
N ILE A 375 10.40 8.49 24.70
CA ILE A 375 11.47 7.99 23.84
C ILE A 375 12.16 6.79 24.50
N LYS A 376 12.30 5.67 23.78
CA LYS A 376 12.99 4.45 24.26
C LYS A 376 14.51 4.52 24.17
N GLY A 377 15.07 5.55 23.54
CA GLY A 377 16.52 5.68 23.33
C GLY A 377 17.08 4.87 22.15
N SER A 378 16.24 4.51 21.18
CA SER A 378 16.65 3.73 20.00
C SER A 378 16.10 4.30 18.70
N GLY A 379 16.73 3.98 17.57
CA GLY A 379 16.21 4.31 16.24
C GLY A 379 16.65 5.69 15.75
N ALA A 380 15.74 6.40 15.09
CA ALA A 380 15.98 7.76 14.61
C ALA A 380 14.63 8.50 14.54
N ALA A 381 14.71 9.83 14.57
CA ALA A 381 13.57 10.72 14.38
C ALA A 381 13.78 11.51 13.09
N PHE A 382 12.71 11.77 12.36
CA PHE A 382 12.78 12.28 10.99
C PHE A 382 11.89 13.51 10.79
N ASP A 383 12.14 14.29 9.74
CA ASP A 383 11.32 15.46 9.38
C ASP A 383 10.01 15.05 8.66
N LYS A 384 9.95 13.82 8.16
CA LYS A 384 8.81 13.17 7.49
C LYS A 384 8.71 11.71 7.93
N ALA A 385 7.50 11.17 7.93
CA ALA A 385 7.28 9.75 8.16
C ALA A 385 8.01 8.90 7.10
N TRP A 386 8.48 7.71 7.49
CA TRP A 386 9.27 6.81 6.62
C TRP A 386 10.59 7.39 6.12
N GLY A 387 11.11 8.41 6.82
CA GLY A 387 12.31 9.17 6.49
C GLY A 387 13.52 8.31 6.12
N GLY A 388 14.26 8.80 5.12
CA GLY A 388 15.55 8.25 4.73
C GLY A 388 16.72 8.83 5.53
N LYS A 389 17.93 8.60 5.04
CA LYS A 389 19.16 9.05 5.72
C LYS A 389 19.25 10.58 5.82
N GLU A 390 18.75 11.29 4.80
CA GLU A 390 18.84 12.75 4.70
C GLU A 390 17.63 13.46 5.34
N ASP A 391 16.63 12.71 5.81
CA ASP A 391 15.45 13.25 6.51
C ASP A 391 15.62 13.23 8.04
N LYS A 392 16.79 12.84 8.57
CA LYS A 392 17.01 12.68 10.01
C LYS A 392 17.03 14.04 10.72
N VAL A 393 16.23 14.15 11.78
CA VAL A 393 16.27 15.25 12.74
C VAL A 393 17.10 14.88 13.98
N TYR A 394 16.98 13.63 14.42
CA TYR A 394 17.79 13.06 15.50
C TYR A 394 18.32 11.68 15.10
N THR A 395 19.61 11.46 15.33
CA THR A 395 20.31 10.20 15.13
C THR A 395 20.08 9.22 16.29
N SER A 396 20.48 7.96 16.11
CA SER A 396 20.36 6.96 17.18
C SER A 396 21.19 7.27 18.41
N SER A 397 22.36 7.90 18.24
CA SER A 397 23.24 8.30 19.34
C SER A 397 22.71 9.52 20.11
N GLU A 398 21.99 10.42 19.43
CA GLU A 398 21.32 11.52 20.12
C GLU A 398 20.11 11.03 20.88
N LEU A 399 19.29 10.16 20.25
CA LEU A 399 18.12 9.60 20.92
C LEU A 399 18.47 8.75 22.13
N SER A 400 19.60 8.03 22.15
CA SER A 400 20.01 7.25 23.32
C SER A 400 20.19 8.10 24.58
N ASN A 401 20.59 9.36 24.42
CA ASN A 401 20.73 10.32 25.52
C ASN A 401 19.40 10.98 25.90
N MET A 402 18.35 10.78 25.10
CA MET A 402 16.99 11.30 25.29
C MET A 402 16.04 10.20 25.74
N ALA A 403 16.55 9.06 26.21
CA ALA A 403 15.69 7.99 26.74
C ALA A 403 14.93 8.50 27.97
N GLY A 404 13.60 8.44 27.94
CA GLY A 404 12.76 9.06 28.98
C GLY A 404 12.15 10.40 28.58
N ASP A 405 12.70 11.08 27.56
CA ASP A 405 12.15 12.35 27.08
C ASP A 405 10.75 12.16 26.50
N ILE A 406 9.93 13.21 26.61
CA ILE A 406 8.54 13.21 26.16
C ILE A 406 8.46 13.70 24.72
N LEU A 407 7.81 12.90 23.89
CA LEU A 407 7.30 13.26 22.57
C LEU A 407 5.81 13.59 22.69
N ASP A 408 5.46 14.86 22.47
CA ASP A 408 4.08 15.32 22.42
C ASP A 408 3.50 15.03 21.03
N VAL A 409 2.84 13.89 20.90
CA VAL A 409 2.27 13.40 19.65
C VAL A 409 0.93 14.08 19.40
N ASP A 410 0.77 14.63 18.21
CA ASP A 410 -0.48 15.26 17.78
C ASP A 410 -1.15 14.54 16.59
N ARG A 411 -0.44 13.59 15.95
CA ARG A 411 -0.96 12.73 14.89
C ARG A 411 -0.31 11.36 14.90
N SER A 412 -1.14 10.34 14.65
CA SER A 412 -0.67 9.01 14.25
C SER A 412 -0.91 8.81 12.76
N LEU A 413 0.07 8.23 12.08
CA LEU A 413 0.08 7.99 10.65
C LEU A 413 0.32 6.51 10.38
N GLN A 414 -0.44 5.95 9.46
CA GLN A 414 -0.24 4.61 8.96
C GLN A 414 0.50 4.69 7.63
N ILE A 415 1.74 4.20 7.62
CA ILE A 415 2.60 4.14 6.42
C ILE A 415 2.82 2.67 6.07
N GLY A 416 2.18 2.21 4.99
CA GLY A 416 2.04 0.79 4.71
C GLY A 416 1.45 0.05 5.92
N HIS A 417 2.18 -0.91 6.47
CA HIS A 417 1.78 -1.68 7.66
C HIS A 417 2.37 -1.15 8.97
N THR A 418 3.07 -0.01 8.94
CA THR A 418 3.75 0.55 10.12
C THR A 418 3.07 1.82 10.64
N THR A 419 2.97 1.93 11.96
CA THR A 419 2.48 3.14 12.62
C THR A 419 3.63 4.09 12.93
N TRP A 420 3.45 5.35 12.59
CA TRP A 420 4.36 6.46 12.84
C TRP A 420 3.64 7.54 13.63
N TYR A 421 4.37 8.21 14.52
CA TYR A 421 3.87 9.33 15.30
C TYR A 421 4.53 10.60 14.84
N ARG A 422 3.73 11.65 14.67
CA ARG A 422 4.21 13.01 14.51
C ARG A 422 3.99 13.75 15.82
N GLY A 423 5.02 14.43 16.29
CA GLY A 423 4.95 15.20 17.53
C GLY A 423 6.09 16.18 17.70
N ILE A 424 6.11 16.87 18.83
CA ILE A 424 7.19 17.77 19.24
C ILE A 424 8.09 17.04 20.23
N LEU A 425 9.39 16.99 19.93
CA LEU A 425 10.45 16.50 20.82
C LEU A 425 11.51 17.59 20.96
N ASN A 426 11.77 18.05 22.19
CA ASN A 426 12.75 19.10 22.49
C ASN A 426 12.61 20.33 21.57
N GLY A 427 11.36 20.77 21.36
CA GLY A 427 11.00 21.95 20.55
C GLY A 427 10.99 21.73 19.03
N LYS A 428 11.32 20.53 18.52
CA LYS A 428 11.32 20.22 17.08
C LYS A 428 10.18 19.28 16.71
N GLN A 429 9.49 19.57 15.61
CA GLN A 429 8.55 18.62 15.03
C GLN A 429 9.33 17.43 14.43
N VAL A 430 8.97 16.23 14.84
CA VAL A 430 9.57 14.98 14.39
C VAL A 430 8.53 13.93 14.03
N PHE A 431 8.95 12.97 13.23
CA PHE A 431 8.25 11.73 12.94
C PHE A 431 9.06 10.55 13.47
N MET A 432 8.43 9.70 14.26
CA MET A 432 9.07 8.52 14.85
C MET A 432 8.25 7.27 14.63
N HIS A 433 8.93 6.16 14.34
CA HIS A 433 8.26 4.87 14.25
C HIS A 433 7.82 4.41 15.64
N SER A 434 6.59 3.92 15.74
CA SER A 434 5.97 3.39 16.98
C SER A 434 6.86 2.47 17.83
N ARG A 435 7.72 1.63 17.23
CA ARG A 435 8.61 0.73 17.97
C ARG A 435 9.63 1.44 18.86
N HIS A 436 9.96 2.70 18.55
CA HIS A 436 10.98 3.50 19.24
C HIS A 436 10.43 4.41 20.35
N VAL A 437 9.12 4.35 20.56
CA VAL A 437 8.45 5.06 21.64
C VAL A 437 7.61 4.09 22.47
N LYS A 438 7.21 4.52 23.66
CA LYS A 438 6.19 3.88 24.49
C LYS A 438 5.19 4.95 24.95
N GLU A 439 3.98 4.56 25.27
CA GLU A 439 3.00 5.48 25.85
C GLU A 439 3.51 5.98 27.22
N PHE A 440 3.44 7.29 27.45
CA PHE A 440 3.81 7.91 28.72
C PHE A 440 2.63 7.94 29.69
N SER A 441 1.45 8.35 29.19
CA SER A 441 0.20 8.45 29.95
C SER A 441 -0.98 8.31 29.01
N ASP A 442 -1.98 7.54 29.43
CA ASP A 442 -3.24 7.38 28.71
C ASP A 442 -4.10 8.67 28.74
N THR A 443 -3.78 9.58 29.66
CA THR A 443 -4.48 10.87 29.83
C THR A 443 -3.58 12.02 29.43
N VAL A 444 -4.04 12.83 28.49
CA VAL A 444 -3.39 14.09 28.06
C VAL A 444 -4.37 15.24 28.23
N PHE A 445 -3.95 16.24 28.97
CA PHE A 445 -4.71 17.45 29.25
C PHE A 445 -4.55 18.50 28.14
N ASP A 446 -5.66 19.08 27.73
CA ASP A 446 -5.73 20.05 26.63
C ASP A 446 -5.15 21.42 27.02
N ASP A 447 -5.13 21.74 28.32
CA ASP A 447 -4.69 23.01 28.91
C ASP A 447 -3.30 22.95 29.59
N VAL A 448 -2.56 21.86 29.37
CA VAL A 448 -1.17 21.69 29.83
C VAL A 448 -0.26 21.49 28.60
N PRO A 449 0.19 22.57 27.94
CA PRO A 449 1.11 22.50 26.81
C PRO A 449 2.50 22.04 27.26
N ILE A 450 3.28 21.40 26.36
CA ILE A 450 4.62 20.86 26.68
C ILE A 450 5.61 21.95 27.10
N GLU A 451 5.38 23.19 26.67
CA GLU A 451 6.15 24.37 27.00
C GLU A 451 5.81 24.95 28.39
N SER A 452 4.77 24.45 29.06
CA SER A 452 4.44 24.86 30.42
C SER A 452 5.58 24.49 31.37
N SER A 453 6.00 25.43 32.22
CA SER A 453 7.00 25.18 33.27
C SER A 453 6.61 24.08 34.25
N HIS A 454 5.31 23.74 34.32
CA HIS A 454 4.78 22.71 35.22
C HIS A 454 4.46 21.40 34.49
N PHE A 455 4.65 21.31 33.16
CA PHE A 455 4.26 20.15 32.34
C PHE A 455 4.83 18.85 32.89
N HIS A 456 6.16 18.76 33.03
CA HIS A 456 6.81 17.53 33.44
C HIS A 456 6.34 17.07 34.82
N THR A 457 6.28 17.99 35.79
CA THR A 457 5.87 17.67 37.17
C THR A 457 4.39 17.27 37.27
N ILE A 458 3.50 17.90 36.48
CA ILE A 458 2.08 17.48 36.45
C ILE A 458 1.99 16.05 35.94
N TYR A 459 2.63 15.76 34.82
CA TYR A 459 2.53 14.45 34.19
C TYR A 459 3.27 13.34 34.97
N GLU A 460 4.34 13.68 35.69
CA GLU A 460 4.96 12.81 36.70
C GLU A 460 3.94 12.38 37.76
N LEU A 461 3.25 13.34 38.39
CA LEU A 461 2.27 13.05 39.43
C LEU A 461 1.02 12.33 38.89
N VAL A 462 0.62 12.56 37.64
CA VAL A 462 -0.45 11.78 36.98
C VAL A 462 -0.03 10.32 36.84
N ASN A 463 1.18 10.06 36.35
CA ASN A 463 1.70 8.70 36.16
C ASN A 463 1.83 7.93 37.49
N GLN A 464 2.07 8.63 38.58
CA GLN A 464 2.08 8.07 39.94
C GLN A 464 0.69 7.97 40.57
N ASN A 465 -0.39 8.31 39.84
CA ASN A 465 -1.78 8.36 40.32
C ASN A 465 -2.03 9.34 41.49
N ILE A 466 -1.15 10.32 41.70
CA ILE A 466 -1.26 11.30 42.77
C ILE A 466 -2.29 12.38 42.43
N ILE A 467 -2.29 12.86 41.18
CA ILE A 467 -3.23 13.86 40.69
C ILE A 467 -4.02 13.33 39.50
N LYS A 468 -5.23 13.87 39.35
CA LYS A 468 -6.13 13.60 38.21
C LYS A 468 -6.67 14.93 37.69
N GLY A 469 -6.94 14.99 36.39
CA GLY A 469 -7.64 16.11 35.78
C GLY A 469 -9.16 15.96 35.86
N TYR A 470 -9.85 16.88 35.23
CA TYR A 470 -11.30 16.92 35.12
C TYR A 470 -11.80 16.03 33.97
N PRO A 471 -13.08 15.62 33.97
CA PRO A 471 -13.66 14.78 32.92
C PRO A 471 -13.57 15.37 31.50
N ASN A 472 -13.45 16.69 31.39
CA ASN A 472 -13.30 17.42 30.13
C ASN A 472 -11.85 17.47 29.62
N ARG A 473 -10.94 16.65 30.15
CA ARG A 473 -9.50 16.61 29.78
C ARG A 473 -8.75 17.91 30.10
N GLU A 474 -9.18 18.67 31.10
CA GLU A 474 -8.42 19.80 31.64
C GLU A 474 -7.74 19.43 32.97
N TYR A 475 -6.62 20.07 33.30
CA TYR A 475 -6.01 20.03 34.63
C TYR A 475 -6.18 21.35 35.40
N ARG A 476 -6.32 22.45 34.68
CA ARG A 476 -6.42 23.84 35.14
C ARG A 476 -5.24 24.31 35.96
N PRO A 477 -4.02 24.29 35.41
CA PRO A 477 -2.79 24.59 36.16
C PRO A 477 -2.73 26.02 36.71
N GLY A 478 -3.49 26.96 36.13
CA GLY A 478 -3.55 28.36 36.57
C GLY A 478 -4.58 28.65 37.68
N GLU A 479 -5.51 27.73 37.98
CA GLU A 479 -6.48 27.93 39.06
C GLU A 479 -5.80 27.84 40.43
N SER A 480 -6.25 28.68 41.38
CA SER A 480 -5.80 28.59 42.77
C SER A 480 -6.19 27.25 43.39
N LEU A 481 -5.27 26.66 44.16
CA LEU A 481 -5.48 25.40 44.86
C LEU A 481 -6.12 25.65 46.23
N THR A 482 -7.22 24.96 46.52
CA THR A 482 -7.87 24.98 47.85
C THR A 482 -7.19 24.01 48.82
N ARG A 483 -7.43 24.18 50.12
CA ARG A 483 -6.91 23.28 51.16
C ARG A 483 -7.41 21.85 51.00
N SER A 484 -8.67 21.65 50.60
CA SER A 484 -9.21 20.31 50.36
C SER A 484 -8.54 19.61 49.17
N HIS A 485 -8.25 20.34 48.09
CA HIS A 485 -7.46 19.82 46.99
C HIS A 485 -6.04 19.44 47.44
N ALA A 486 -5.39 20.27 48.24
CA ALA A 486 -4.06 19.96 48.79
C ALA A 486 -4.08 18.73 49.71
N ALA A 487 -5.09 18.60 50.57
CA ALA A 487 -5.28 17.42 51.43
C ALA A 487 -5.41 16.14 50.60
N ALA A 488 -6.18 16.17 49.51
CA ALA A 488 -6.28 15.05 48.59
C ALA A 488 -4.95 14.69 47.92
N ILE A 489 -4.17 15.70 47.50
CA ILE A 489 -2.84 15.48 46.91
C ILE A 489 -1.91 14.85 47.94
N PHE A 490 -1.81 15.37 49.17
CA PHE A 490 -0.97 14.79 50.21
C PHE A 490 -1.39 13.38 50.61
N ALA A 491 -2.69 13.13 50.74
CA ALA A 491 -3.21 11.80 51.04
C ALA A 491 -2.75 10.77 50.00
N ASN A 492 -2.78 11.13 48.71
CA ASN A 492 -2.30 10.26 47.64
C ASN A 492 -0.77 10.17 47.61
N THR A 493 -0.07 11.30 47.73
CA THR A 493 1.41 11.35 47.69
C THR A 493 2.05 10.51 48.78
N LEU A 494 1.53 10.61 50.01
CA LEU A 494 2.08 9.92 51.18
C LEU A 494 1.38 8.59 51.47
N ASN A 495 0.39 8.22 50.65
CA ASN A 495 -0.45 7.04 50.86
C ASN A 495 -1.02 6.98 52.28
N LEU A 496 -1.59 8.09 52.75
CA LEU A 496 -2.09 8.23 54.12
C LEU A 496 -3.27 7.28 54.38
N PRO A 497 -3.31 6.58 55.53
CA PRO A 497 -4.42 5.72 55.86
C PRO A 497 -5.69 6.54 56.11
N VAL A 498 -6.80 6.13 55.51
CA VAL A 498 -8.12 6.69 55.84
C VAL A 498 -8.50 6.25 57.26
N PRO A 499 -8.87 7.18 58.16
CA PRO A 499 -9.26 6.84 59.52
C PRO A 499 -10.54 5.98 59.56
N ASN A 500 -10.62 5.05 60.51
CA ASN A 500 -11.82 4.19 60.66
C ASN A 500 -13.09 4.99 61.01
N ASP A 501 -12.95 6.12 61.71
CA ASP A 501 -14.05 7.01 62.09
C ASP A 501 -13.90 8.40 61.46
N VAL A 502 -14.04 8.48 60.13
CA VAL A 502 -14.01 9.75 59.37
C VAL A 502 -15.00 10.76 59.94
N ALA A 503 -16.20 10.33 60.31
CA ALA A 503 -17.24 11.21 60.86
C ALA A 503 -16.81 11.79 62.22
N GLY A 504 -16.16 11.00 63.07
CA GLY A 504 -15.59 11.45 64.33
C GLY A 504 -14.48 12.47 64.15
N VAL A 505 -13.54 12.23 63.23
CA VAL A 505 -12.43 13.14 62.94
C VAL A 505 -12.95 14.49 62.41
N LEU A 506 -13.91 14.47 61.49
CA LEU A 506 -14.46 15.68 60.89
C LEU A 506 -15.29 16.53 61.86
N LYS A 507 -15.72 16.01 63.02
CA LYS A 507 -16.37 16.83 64.06
C LYS A 507 -15.47 17.90 64.67
N ASN A 508 -14.16 17.82 64.45
CA ASN A 508 -13.23 18.88 64.80
C ASN A 508 -13.37 20.12 63.89
N TYR A 509 -14.17 20.02 62.82
CA TYR A 509 -14.46 21.09 61.88
C TYR A 509 -15.95 21.43 61.84
N ASP A 510 -16.26 22.72 62.01
CA ASP A 510 -17.62 23.26 61.93
C ASP A 510 -18.09 23.45 60.46
N ASP A 511 -17.16 23.54 59.51
CA ASP A 511 -17.42 23.89 58.10
C ASP A 511 -17.30 22.73 57.12
N ILE A 512 -16.87 21.54 57.56
CA ILE A 512 -16.69 20.35 56.72
C ILE A 512 -17.38 19.14 57.35
N GLY A 513 -18.25 18.48 56.59
CA GLY A 513 -18.91 17.24 57.00
C GLY A 513 -18.60 16.06 56.08
N THR A 514 -19.13 14.87 56.41
CA THR A 514 -18.91 13.62 55.67
C THR A 514 -19.41 13.63 54.23
N SER A 515 -20.28 14.57 53.84
CA SER A 515 -20.74 14.75 52.46
C SER A 515 -19.77 15.53 51.58
N HIS A 516 -18.69 16.07 52.14
CA HIS A 516 -17.67 16.78 51.38
C HIS A 516 -16.95 15.82 50.42
N MET A 517 -16.68 16.25 49.18
CA MET A 517 -16.06 15.39 48.15
C MET A 517 -14.70 14.82 48.57
N TYR A 518 -13.98 15.55 49.44
CA TYR A 518 -12.67 15.17 49.97
C TYR A 518 -12.70 14.80 51.47
N ALA A 519 -13.86 14.39 52.01
CA ALA A 519 -14.04 14.13 53.44
C ALA A 519 -13.00 13.15 54.01
N GLU A 520 -12.76 12.04 53.32
CA GLU A 520 -11.79 11.00 53.75
C GLU A 520 -10.35 11.54 53.72
N GLN A 521 -9.97 12.27 52.69
CA GLN A 521 -8.63 12.82 52.53
C GLN A 521 -8.35 13.94 53.52
N ILE A 522 -9.35 14.77 53.83
CA ILE A 522 -9.27 15.79 54.88
C ILE A 522 -9.06 15.13 56.25
N ALA A 523 -9.83 14.08 56.57
CA ALA A 523 -9.66 13.34 57.82
C ALA A 523 -8.27 12.68 57.93
N ALA A 524 -7.79 12.05 56.85
CA ALA A 524 -6.45 11.47 56.81
C ALA A 524 -5.35 12.53 57.00
N ALA A 525 -5.48 13.69 56.35
CA ALA A 525 -4.52 14.79 56.49
C ALA A 525 -4.56 15.45 57.88
N TYR A 526 -5.69 15.41 58.58
CA TYR A 526 -5.79 15.84 59.98
C TYR A 526 -5.05 14.90 60.92
N GLU A 527 -5.28 13.58 60.81
CA GLU A 527 -4.59 12.56 61.62
C GLU A 527 -3.07 12.57 61.39
N ALA A 528 -2.63 12.95 60.19
CA ALA A 528 -1.21 13.13 59.86
C ALA A 528 -0.63 14.49 60.30
N ASP A 529 -1.38 15.33 61.03
CA ASP A 529 -1.02 16.70 61.46
C ASP A 529 -0.63 17.66 60.31
N ILE A 530 -1.06 17.37 59.08
CA ILE A 530 -0.78 18.21 57.90
C ILE A 530 -1.71 19.41 57.89
N PHE A 531 -3.01 19.19 58.12
CA PHE A 531 -4.02 20.24 58.19
C PHE A 531 -4.78 20.16 59.49
N THR A 532 -4.61 21.16 60.37
CA THR A 532 -5.31 21.23 61.66
C THR A 532 -6.46 22.24 61.67
N GLY A 533 -6.50 23.18 60.72
CA GLY A 533 -7.51 24.25 60.67
C GLY A 533 -7.21 25.41 61.62
N SER A 534 -8.20 26.29 61.84
CA SER A 534 -8.16 27.37 62.84
C SER A 534 -9.56 27.61 63.38
N ASP A 535 -9.67 27.92 64.68
CA ASP A 535 -10.94 28.23 65.37
C ASP A 535 -12.06 27.21 65.11
N GLY A 536 -11.72 25.91 65.10
CA GLY A 536 -12.68 24.84 64.84
C GLY A 536 -13.13 24.74 63.39
N SER A 537 -12.47 25.37 62.43
CA SER A 537 -12.79 25.31 61.00
C SER A 537 -11.60 24.81 60.18
N PHE A 538 -11.86 23.96 59.19
CA PHE A 538 -10.85 23.52 58.22
C PHE A 538 -10.42 24.68 57.31
N MET A 539 -11.35 25.63 57.08
CA MET A 539 -11.21 26.84 56.28
C MET A 539 -10.94 26.55 54.80
N ASP A 540 -11.79 25.80 54.10
CA ASP A 540 -11.54 25.36 52.70
C ASP A 540 -11.49 26.49 51.66
N LYS A 541 -10.42 27.29 51.71
CA LYS A 541 -10.10 28.41 50.84
C LYS A 541 -8.78 28.12 50.12
N SER A 542 -8.44 28.98 49.17
CA SER A 542 -7.15 28.94 48.49
C SER A 542 -5.99 29.00 49.49
N LEU A 543 -4.95 28.19 49.25
CA LEU A 543 -3.73 28.21 50.03
C LEU A 543 -2.83 29.37 49.61
N THR A 544 -2.36 30.16 50.58
CA THR A 544 -1.25 31.09 50.35
C THR A 544 0.08 30.34 50.29
N ARG A 545 1.11 30.96 49.70
CA ARG A 545 2.46 30.37 49.59
C ARG A 545 3.08 30.07 50.94
N GLU A 546 2.87 30.90 51.97
CA GLU A 546 3.39 30.65 53.32
C GLU A 546 2.66 29.50 54.06
N GLN A 547 1.35 29.36 53.82
CA GLN A 547 0.59 28.22 54.32
C GLN A 547 1.00 26.92 53.62
N MET A 548 1.20 26.97 52.29
CA MET A 548 1.73 25.86 51.51
C MET A 548 3.08 25.40 52.05
N ALA A 549 4.01 26.31 52.32
CA ALA A 549 5.31 25.97 52.89
C ALA A 549 5.16 25.18 54.20
N THR A 550 4.25 25.63 55.06
CA THR A 550 3.98 24.95 56.34
C THR A 550 3.47 23.53 56.17
N VAL A 551 2.47 23.34 55.31
CA VAL A 551 1.89 22.01 55.11
C VAL A 551 2.82 21.07 54.36
N ILE A 552 3.66 21.55 53.43
CA ILE A 552 4.71 20.74 52.78
C ILE A 552 5.78 20.35 53.81
N SER A 553 6.26 21.29 54.62
CA SER A 553 7.28 20.99 55.65
C SER A 553 6.78 19.94 56.65
N LYS A 554 5.52 20.04 57.08
CA LYS A 554 4.89 19.02 57.95
C LYS A 554 4.71 17.68 57.25
N ALA A 555 4.14 17.69 56.04
CA ALA A 555 3.84 16.49 55.27
C ALA A 555 5.08 15.63 54.98
N PHE A 556 6.21 16.26 54.68
CA PHE A 556 7.47 15.58 54.37
C PHE A 556 8.46 15.55 55.54
N ASP A 557 8.05 15.99 56.74
CA ASP A 557 8.90 16.10 57.93
C ASP A 557 10.28 16.71 57.63
N LEU A 558 10.28 17.86 56.94
CA LEU A 558 11.51 18.48 56.44
C LEU A 558 12.42 18.90 57.61
N GLN A 559 13.62 18.33 57.63
CA GLN A 559 14.63 18.62 58.65
C GLN A 559 15.48 19.84 58.29
N ASP A 560 15.95 20.56 59.29
CA ASP A 560 16.89 21.67 59.10
C ASP A 560 18.24 21.13 58.64
N THR A 561 18.71 21.55 57.46
CA THR A 561 19.98 21.10 56.88
C THR A 561 21.15 22.03 57.17
N GLY A 562 20.93 23.12 57.93
CA GLY A 562 21.98 24.08 58.29
C GLY A 562 22.33 25.10 57.21
N GLY A 563 21.42 25.37 56.27
CA GLY A 563 21.59 26.35 55.17
C GLY A 563 20.42 27.33 55.02
N GLY A 564 20.23 27.87 53.81
CA GLY A 564 19.05 28.69 53.48
C GLY A 564 19.01 30.06 54.16
N ASP A 565 20.14 30.59 54.62
CA ASP A 565 20.22 31.95 55.20
C ASP A 565 20.07 33.05 54.15
N GLU A 566 20.14 32.69 52.87
CA GLU A 566 19.97 33.57 51.72
C GLU A 566 18.50 33.97 51.49
N ILE A 567 17.52 33.25 52.05
CA ILE A 567 16.11 33.59 51.86
C ILE A 567 15.69 34.78 52.71
N HIS A 568 15.15 35.81 52.06
CA HIS A 568 14.58 36.98 52.70
C HIS A 568 13.17 36.69 53.23
N LEU A 569 13.03 36.73 54.55
CA LEU A 569 11.80 36.37 55.27
C LEU A 569 11.00 37.58 55.79
N SER A 570 11.36 38.79 55.37
CA SER A 570 10.74 40.03 55.85
C SER A 570 9.26 40.14 55.46
N ASN A 571 8.88 39.56 54.32
CA ASN A 571 7.50 39.48 53.83
C ASN A 571 6.73 38.25 54.35
N VAL A 572 7.35 37.36 55.14
CA VAL A 572 6.73 36.12 55.65
C VAL A 572 6.25 36.31 57.09
N SER A 573 5.02 35.85 57.36
CA SER A 573 4.45 35.85 58.70
C SER A 573 5.33 35.04 59.68
N PRO A 574 5.57 35.52 60.91
CA PRO A 574 6.50 34.88 61.86
C PRO A 574 6.32 33.36 62.01
N ASP A 575 5.08 32.89 62.08
CA ASP A 575 4.73 31.48 62.29
C ASP A 575 5.09 30.57 61.10
N HIS A 576 5.27 31.15 59.90
CA HIS A 576 5.60 30.41 58.68
C HIS A 576 7.07 30.50 58.29
N ARG A 577 7.85 31.39 58.92
CA ARG A 577 9.27 31.67 58.54
C ARG A 577 10.15 30.42 58.56
N ARG A 578 10.00 29.57 59.58
CA ARG A 578 10.76 28.32 59.70
C ARG A 578 10.50 27.41 58.50
N ASN A 579 9.24 27.22 58.13
CA ASN A 579 8.87 26.31 57.05
C ASN A 579 9.28 26.85 55.67
N VAL A 580 9.18 28.16 55.46
CA VAL A 580 9.71 28.80 54.25
C VAL A 580 11.23 28.62 54.13
N LYS A 581 11.97 28.74 55.25
CA LYS A 581 13.41 28.45 55.27
C LYS A 581 13.72 26.98 54.93
N LEU A 582 12.96 26.03 55.47
CA LEU A 582 13.11 24.61 55.15
C LEU A 582 12.88 24.34 53.65
N LEU A 583 11.87 24.93 53.03
CA LEU A 583 11.66 24.79 51.58
C LEU A 583 12.85 25.29 50.77
N ALA A 584 13.52 26.37 51.19
CA ALA A 584 14.70 26.89 50.50
C ALA A 584 15.92 25.97 50.69
N GLN A 585 16.12 25.47 51.91
CA GLN A 585 17.18 24.52 52.26
C GLN A 585 17.14 23.24 51.43
N HIS A 586 15.94 22.76 51.13
CA HIS A 586 15.70 21.57 50.31
C HIS A 586 15.52 21.90 48.82
N GLY A 587 15.78 23.13 48.36
CA GLY A 587 15.64 23.51 46.94
C GLY A 587 14.21 23.39 46.37
N ILE A 588 13.22 23.22 47.25
CA ILE A 588 11.79 23.11 46.90
C ILE A 588 11.32 24.47 46.37
N THR A 589 11.76 25.57 46.99
CA THR A 589 11.64 26.93 46.44
C THR A 589 13.00 27.45 45.97
N VAL A 590 12.98 28.26 44.91
CA VAL A 590 14.14 29.02 44.40
C VAL A 590 13.90 30.54 44.48
N GLU A 591 12.73 30.96 44.98
CA GLU A 591 12.38 32.36 45.21
C GLU A 591 12.96 32.82 46.55
N LEU A 592 14.22 33.24 46.53
CA LEU A 592 14.98 33.60 47.73
C LEU A 592 14.80 35.08 48.12
N GLU A 593 14.60 35.97 47.14
CA GLU A 593 14.52 37.41 47.37
C GLU A 593 13.11 37.90 47.76
N ASP A 594 12.10 37.43 47.03
CA ASP A 594 10.69 37.73 47.31
C ASP A 594 9.88 36.43 47.25
N PHE A 595 9.64 35.84 48.42
CA PHE A 595 8.86 34.61 48.52
C PHE A 595 7.39 34.77 48.12
N ARG A 596 6.86 36.01 48.02
CA ARG A 596 5.45 36.30 47.69
C ARG A 596 4.47 35.56 48.60
N SER A 597 4.74 35.56 49.89
CA SER A 597 4.07 34.78 50.96
C SER A 597 2.54 34.75 50.90
N TYR A 598 1.90 35.90 50.65
CA TYR A 598 0.44 36.06 50.65
C TYR A 598 -0.24 35.73 49.31
N GLU A 599 0.51 35.48 48.24
CA GLU A 599 -0.09 35.05 46.97
C GLU A 599 -0.67 33.64 47.09
N ASN A 600 -1.80 33.40 46.43
CA ASN A 600 -2.38 32.07 46.33
C ASN A 600 -1.54 31.17 45.43
N VAL A 601 -1.37 29.91 45.83
CA VAL A 601 -0.66 28.90 45.04
C VAL A 601 -1.60 28.32 43.98
N THR A 602 -1.13 28.22 42.73
CA THR A 602 -1.90 27.57 41.67
C THR A 602 -1.73 26.05 41.69
N ARG A 603 -2.67 25.32 41.08
CA ARG A 603 -2.60 23.85 40.92
C ARG A 603 -1.32 23.38 40.21
N GLY A 604 -0.82 24.14 39.24
CA GLY A 604 0.43 23.85 38.54
C GLY A 604 1.66 24.08 39.42
N GLN A 605 1.70 25.21 40.14
CA GLN A 605 2.79 25.49 41.09
C GLN A 605 2.86 24.44 42.19
N PHE A 606 1.72 24.06 42.77
CA PHE A 606 1.67 23.05 43.83
C PHE A 606 2.16 21.69 43.34
N ALA A 607 1.81 21.26 42.13
CA ALA A 607 2.34 20.04 41.53
C ALA A 607 3.88 20.06 41.45
N THR A 608 4.48 21.19 41.07
CA THR A 608 5.94 21.34 41.08
C THR A 608 6.52 21.28 42.48
N PHE A 609 5.91 21.93 43.47
CA PHE A 609 6.40 21.87 44.85
C PHE A 609 6.32 20.46 45.43
N ILE A 610 5.24 19.72 45.17
CA ILE A 610 5.10 18.32 45.61
C ILE A 610 6.13 17.42 44.94
N SER A 611 6.27 17.49 43.60
CA SER A 611 7.28 16.70 42.88
C SER A 611 8.69 16.98 43.41
N LYS A 612 9.04 18.23 43.67
CA LYS A 612 10.34 18.58 44.29
C LYS A 612 10.49 18.04 45.71
N ALA A 613 9.45 18.12 46.53
CA ALA A 613 9.49 17.61 47.91
C ALA A 613 9.63 16.08 47.96
N MET A 614 9.06 15.36 46.99
CA MET A 614 9.20 13.89 46.88
C MET A 614 10.58 13.43 46.43
N ASN A 615 11.31 14.29 45.71
CA ASN A 615 12.59 13.96 45.09
C ASN A 615 13.81 14.54 45.86
N ASN A 616 13.57 15.16 47.02
CA ASN A 616 14.60 15.52 48.00
C ASN A 616 14.61 14.49 49.13
#